data_AF-A0A3D6CYM0-F1
#
_entry.id   AF-A0A3D6CYM0-F1
#
_cell.length_a   1.000
_cell.length_b   1.000
_cell.length_c   1.000
_cell.angle_alpha   90.00
_cell.angle_beta   90.00
_cell.angle_gamma   90.00
#
_symmetry.space_group_name_H-M   'P 1'
#
loop_
_entity.id
_entity.type
_entity.pdbx_description
1 polymer ?
#
loop_
_entity_poly.entity_id
_entity_poly.type
_entity_poly.pdbx_seq_one_letter_code
_entity_poly.pdbx_strand_id
1 'polypeptide(L)'
;GSGDPIDPDALTIIDLQANPPSVTDHITIDPVTESLEISPDGRLIAAVCMSGSNLSAQDPNRTEFGSMVILKRTREGYKVSQRLPTGRIPEGVAFTSDGKYLAVQCHPAREIWVYKIRGTKVSDTGHRIKTPGFPSSLRASSP
;
A
#
# COMPACT_ATOMS: atom_id res chain seq x y z
N GLY A 1 -9.89 -2.61 8.70
CA GLY A 1 -10.72 -1.42 8.97
C GLY A 1 -12.21 -1.65 8.72
N SER A 2 -13.02 -0.76 9.30
CA SER A 2 -14.47 -0.62 9.07
C SER A 2 -14.81 0.67 8.29
N GLY A 3 -13.84 1.19 7.50
CA GLY A 3 -14.05 2.38 6.67
C GLY A 3 -15.08 2.13 5.57
N ASP A 4 -15.58 3.20 4.97
CA ASP A 4 -16.48 3.11 3.82
C ASP A 4 -15.73 2.44 2.65
N PRO A 5 -16.26 1.35 2.08
CA PRO A 5 -15.56 0.57 1.07
C PRO A 5 -15.53 1.23 -0.32
N ILE A 6 -16.25 2.34 -0.52
CA ILE A 6 -16.47 2.99 -1.81
C ILE A 6 -15.90 4.41 -1.82
N ASP A 7 -15.95 5.12 -0.68
CA ASP A 7 -15.43 6.49 -0.58
C ASP A 7 -13.90 6.54 -0.60
N PRO A 8 -13.28 7.21 -1.59
CA PRO A 8 -11.83 7.18 -1.73
C PRO A 8 -11.15 7.92 -0.57
N ASP A 9 -10.05 7.34 -0.09
CA ASP A 9 -9.21 7.95 0.93
C ASP A 9 -8.21 8.95 0.32
N ALA A 10 -7.48 9.66 1.17
CA ALA A 10 -6.42 10.58 0.75
C ALA A 10 -5.14 10.38 1.56
N LEU A 11 -4.01 10.44 0.85
CA LEU A 11 -2.69 10.61 1.44
C LEU A 11 -2.37 12.11 1.49
N THR A 12 -2.07 12.63 2.69
CA THR A 12 -1.73 14.05 2.88
C THR A 12 -0.22 14.22 2.95
N ILE A 13 0.33 15.13 2.15
CA ILE A 13 1.76 15.47 2.16
C ILE A 13 1.95 16.72 3.01
N ILE A 14 2.78 16.61 4.04
CA ILE A 14 3.08 17.70 4.99
C ILE A 14 4.55 18.09 4.84
N ASP A 15 4.79 19.38 4.61
CA ASP A 15 6.13 19.96 4.71
C ASP A 15 6.44 20.30 6.17
N LEU A 16 7.44 19.61 6.71
CA LEU A 16 7.92 19.81 8.08
C LEU A 16 8.99 20.91 8.20
N GLN A 17 9.48 21.44 7.08
CA GLN A 17 10.44 22.55 7.06
C GLN A 17 9.75 23.93 7.10
N ALA A 18 8.48 23.99 6.68
CA ALA A 18 7.65 25.18 6.83
C ALA A 18 7.43 25.51 8.33
N ASN A 19 7.26 26.79 8.65
CA ASN A 19 6.96 27.23 10.01
C ASN A 19 5.72 28.15 10.04
N PRO A 20 4.54 27.64 10.48
CA PRO A 20 4.31 26.28 10.98
C PRO A 20 4.36 25.21 9.88
N PRO A 21 4.52 23.90 10.23
CA PRO A 21 4.35 22.81 9.27
C PRO A 21 3.03 22.94 8.51
N SER A 22 3.06 22.67 7.21
CA SER A 22 1.94 22.96 6.34
C SER A 22 1.64 21.81 5.38
N VAL A 23 0.37 21.68 5.01
CA VAL A 23 -0.04 20.73 3.98
C VAL A 23 0.36 21.29 2.62
N THR A 24 1.01 20.44 1.81
CA THR A 24 1.45 20.79 0.45
C THR A 24 0.65 20.07 -0.62
N ASP A 25 0.03 18.93 -0.30
CA ASP A 25 -0.78 18.16 -1.24
C ASP A 25 -1.74 17.19 -0.54
N HIS A 26 -2.81 16.83 -1.25
CA HIS A 26 -3.71 15.73 -0.93
C HIS A 26 -3.86 14.84 -2.16
N ILE A 27 -3.45 13.57 -2.03
CA ILE A 27 -3.44 12.63 -3.14
C ILE A 27 -4.51 11.58 -2.88
N THR A 28 -5.55 11.55 -3.70
CA THR A 28 -6.62 10.55 -3.63
C THR A 28 -6.06 9.15 -3.90
N ILE A 29 -6.32 8.24 -2.97
CA ILE A 29 -5.98 6.82 -3.02
C ILE A 29 -7.24 5.97 -2.80
N ASP A 30 -7.07 4.66 -2.76
CA ASP A 30 -8.19 3.73 -2.76
C ASP A 30 -8.78 3.60 -1.34
N PRO A 31 -10.08 3.26 -1.21
CA PRO A 31 -10.80 3.23 0.07
C PRO A 31 -10.23 2.22 1.07
N VAL A 32 -10.39 2.55 2.35
CA VAL A 32 -10.00 1.73 3.50
C VAL A 32 -8.49 1.44 3.47
N THR A 33 -7.70 2.50 3.43
CA THR A 33 -6.22 2.44 3.50
C THR A 33 -5.79 1.98 4.89
N GLU A 34 -4.92 0.97 4.95
CA GLU A 34 -4.47 0.40 6.23
C GLU A 34 -3.00 0.73 6.53
N SER A 35 -2.14 0.65 5.52
CA SER A 35 -0.69 0.83 5.69
C SER A 35 -0.06 1.51 4.48
N LEU A 36 1.00 2.27 4.73
CA LEU A 36 1.85 2.85 3.71
C LEU A 36 3.32 2.76 4.11
N GLU A 37 4.20 2.77 3.12
CA GLU A 37 5.64 2.90 3.32
C GLU A 37 6.29 3.67 2.16
N ILE A 38 7.46 4.26 2.42
CA ILE A 38 8.26 5.00 1.46
C ILE A 38 9.47 4.13 1.09
N SER A 39 9.82 4.06 -0.19
CA SER A 39 11.02 3.32 -0.62
C SER A 39 12.30 3.93 -0.04
N PRO A 40 13.37 3.14 0.17
CA PRO A 40 14.62 3.65 0.76
C PRO A 40 15.24 4.85 0.01
N ASP A 41 15.04 4.94 -1.30
CA ASP A 41 15.51 6.05 -2.13
C ASP A 41 14.52 7.24 -2.21
N GLY A 42 13.39 7.15 -1.51
CA GLY A 42 12.33 8.15 -1.49
C GLY A 42 11.67 8.41 -2.84
N ARG A 43 11.77 7.47 -3.80
CA ARG A 43 11.18 7.63 -5.15
C ARG A 43 9.78 7.08 -5.25
N LEU A 44 9.41 6.13 -4.39
CA LEU A 44 8.11 5.48 -4.39
C LEU A 44 7.46 5.56 -3.01
N ILE A 45 6.14 5.63 -3.00
CA ILE A 45 5.31 5.33 -1.84
C ILE A 45 4.39 4.19 -2.24
N ALA A 46 4.26 3.18 -1.40
CA ALA A 46 3.25 2.15 -1.56
C ALA A 46 2.23 2.28 -0.44
N ALA A 47 0.95 2.29 -0.79
CA ALA A 47 -0.17 2.22 0.15
C ALA A 47 -1.01 0.99 -0.17
N VAL A 48 -1.45 0.27 0.87
CA VAL A 48 -2.34 -0.88 0.73
C VAL A 48 -3.70 -0.56 1.31
N CYS A 49 -4.73 -0.91 0.55
CA CYS A 49 -6.11 -0.53 0.79
C CYS A 49 -6.97 -1.80 0.74
N MET A 50 -7.92 -1.94 1.67
CA MET A 50 -8.82 -3.09 1.64
C MET A 50 -9.73 -3.05 0.43
N SER A 51 -10.16 -1.85 -0.01
CA SER A 51 -10.90 -1.63 -1.26
C SER A 51 -12.06 -2.61 -1.47
N GLY A 52 -12.85 -2.87 -0.42
CA GLY A 52 -13.99 -3.80 -0.43
C GLY A 52 -13.65 -5.28 -0.18
N SER A 53 -12.37 -5.66 -0.11
CA SER A 53 -11.96 -7.06 0.06
C SER A 53 -12.22 -7.62 1.46
N ASN A 54 -12.48 -6.73 2.43
CA ASN A 54 -12.89 -7.01 3.80
C ASN A 54 -14.40 -7.31 3.94
N LEU A 55 -15.21 -6.98 2.92
CA LEU A 55 -16.65 -7.13 3.00
C LEU A 55 -17.12 -8.59 2.95
N SER A 56 -18.35 -8.81 3.41
CA SER A 56 -19.00 -10.13 3.39
C SER A 56 -19.25 -10.62 1.96
N ALA A 57 -19.44 -11.93 1.78
CA ALA A 57 -19.67 -12.51 0.45
C ALA A 57 -20.94 -12.04 -0.26
N GLN A 58 -21.91 -11.53 0.49
CA GLN A 58 -23.19 -11.07 -0.03
C GLN A 58 -23.21 -9.56 -0.27
N ASP A 59 -22.15 -8.83 0.09
CA ASP A 59 -22.10 -7.39 -0.07
C ASP A 59 -21.90 -7.02 -1.56
N PRO A 60 -22.75 -6.15 -2.15
CA PRO A 60 -22.63 -5.76 -3.55
C PRO A 60 -21.34 -5.00 -3.89
N ASN A 61 -20.69 -4.40 -2.89
CA ASN A 61 -19.42 -3.67 -3.07
C ASN A 61 -18.20 -4.54 -2.79
N ARG A 62 -18.37 -5.84 -2.54
CA ARG A 62 -17.25 -6.74 -2.28
C ARG A 62 -16.36 -6.86 -3.51
N THR A 63 -15.06 -6.76 -3.27
CA THR A 63 -14.03 -7.10 -4.24
C THR A 63 -13.30 -8.39 -3.86
N GLU A 64 -12.71 -9.06 -4.86
CA GLU A 64 -11.91 -10.26 -4.62
C GLU A 64 -10.53 -9.92 -4.02
N PHE A 65 -9.99 -8.75 -4.35
CA PHE A 65 -8.64 -8.33 -4.03
C PHE A 65 -8.64 -6.99 -3.31
N GLY A 66 -7.69 -6.79 -2.40
CA GLY A 66 -7.33 -5.44 -1.97
C GLY A 66 -6.59 -4.72 -3.09
N SER A 67 -6.33 -3.43 -2.89
CA SER A 67 -5.54 -2.61 -3.81
C SER A 67 -4.19 -2.23 -3.20
N MET A 68 -3.16 -2.19 -4.04
CA MET A 68 -1.87 -1.58 -3.74
C MET A 68 -1.67 -0.39 -4.68
N VAL A 69 -1.68 0.82 -4.12
CA VAL A 69 -1.49 2.07 -4.83
C VAL A 69 -0.01 2.47 -4.73
N ILE A 70 0.64 2.66 -5.89
CA ILE A 70 2.03 3.09 -5.98
C ILE A 70 2.08 4.54 -6.43
N LEU A 71 2.58 5.42 -5.57
CA LEU A 71 2.90 6.80 -5.92
C LEU A 71 4.37 6.90 -6.29
N LYS A 72 4.66 7.73 -7.29
CA LYS A 72 6.01 8.03 -7.76
C LYS A 72 6.32 9.51 -7.53
N ARG A 73 7.53 9.78 -7.06
CA ARG A 73 8.06 11.14 -6.95
C ARG A 73 8.30 11.75 -8.33
N THR A 74 7.78 12.94 -8.55
CA THR A 74 7.97 13.79 -9.73
C THR A 74 8.63 15.11 -9.31
N ARG A 75 8.76 16.07 -10.26
CA ARG A 75 9.26 17.41 -9.93
C ARG A 75 8.24 18.22 -9.12
N GLU A 76 6.96 17.89 -9.25
CA GLU A 76 5.83 18.59 -8.64
C GLU A 76 5.35 17.95 -7.32
N GLY A 77 6.00 16.88 -6.84
CA GLY A 77 5.56 16.16 -5.64
C GLY A 77 5.46 14.65 -5.88
N TYR A 78 4.40 14.02 -5.40
CA TYR A 78 4.10 12.60 -5.67
C TYR A 78 2.85 12.48 -6.53
N LYS A 79 2.82 11.47 -7.41
CA LYS A 79 1.63 11.15 -8.23
C LYS A 79 1.39 9.66 -8.26
N VAL A 80 0.12 9.25 -8.26
CA VAL A 80 -0.23 7.83 -8.46
C VAL A 80 0.28 7.39 -9.83
N SER A 81 1.05 6.30 -9.82
CA SER A 81 1.69 5.73 -11.01
C SER A 81 1.18 4.34 -11.35
N GLN A 82 0.74 3.57 -10.34
CA GLN A 82 0.13 2.26 -10.54
C GLN A 82 -0.91 1.98 -9.47
N ARG A 83 -1.88 1.13 -9.83
CA ARG A 83 -2.75 0.39 -8.93
C ARG A 83 -2.62 -1.08 -9.29
N LEU A 84 -2.36 -1.93 -8.31
CA LEU A 84 -2.20 -3.37 -8.50
C LEU A 84 -3.11 -4.12 -7.53
N PRO A 85 -3.68 -5.28 -7.93
CA PRO A 85 -4.35 -6.14 -6.98
C PRO A 85 -3.36 -6.70 -5.96
N THR A 86 -3.82 -6.85 -4.72
CA THR A 86 -3.14 -7.60 -3.65
C THR A 86 -4.13 -8.50 -2.93
N GLY A 87 -3.62 -9.40 -2.09
CA GLY A 87 -4.47 -10.29 -1.32
C GLY A 87 -5.48 -9.52 -0.46
N ARG A 88 -6.57 -10.22 -0.12
CA ARG A 88 -7.66 -9.65 0.68
C ARG A 88 -7.14 -9.13 2.02
N ILE A 89 -7.78 -8.06 2.52
CA ILE A 89 -7.50 -7.44 3.82
C ILE A 89 -5.97 -7.25 3.98
N PRO A 90 -5.34 -6.42 3.12
CA PRO A 90 -3.93 -6.15 3.25
C PRO A 90 -3.68 -5.19 4.41
N GLU A 91 -2.82 -5.57 5.35
CA GLU A 91 -2.63 -4.81 6.62
C GLU A 91 -1.24 -4.19 6.78
N GLY A 92 -0.26 -4.63 5.99
CA GLY A 92 1.09 -4.13 6.08
C GLY A 92 1.81 -4.20 4.74
N VAL A 93 2.61 -3.17 4.46
CA VAL A 93 3.48 -3.10 3.29
C VAL A 93 4.90 -2.74 3.70
N ALA A 94 5.90 -3.40 3.12
CA ALA A 94 7.30 -3.08 3.36
C ALA A 94 8.19 -3.25 2.12
N PHE A 95 9.08 -2.30 1.86
CA PHE A 95 10.16 -2.35 0.89
C PHE A 95 11.36 -3.10 1.47
N THR A 96 12.08 -3.85 0.64
CA THR A 96 13.42 -4.31 1.03
C THR A 96 14.38 -3.14 1.10
N SER A 97 15.41 -3.25 1.94
CA SER A 97 16.43 -2.20 2.12
C SER A 97 17.14 -1.81 0.82
N ASP A 98 17.27 -2.75 -0.12
CA ASP A 98 17.84 -2.52 -1.45
C ASP A 98 16.84 -1.94 -2.48
N GLY A 99 15.59 -1.74 -2.09
CA GLY A 99 14.51 -1.19 -2.91
C GLY A 99 14.07 -2.07 -4.09
N LYS A 100 14.50 -3.33 -4.16
CA LYS A 100 14.19 -4.22 -5.30
C LYS A 100 12.90 -5.00 -5.14
N TYR A 101 12.39 -5.12 -3.93
CA TYR A 101 11.18 -5.88 -3.63
C TYR A 101 10.29 -5.12 -2.66
N LEU A 102 9.04 -5.53 -2.68
CA LEU A 102 8.02 -5.07 -1.75
C LEU A 102 7.20 -6.28 -1.28
N ALA A 103 6.87 -6.31 0.00
CA ALA A 103 6.12 -7.36 0.66
C ALA A 103 4.80 -6.80 1.18
N VAL A 104 3.70 -7.50 0.93
CA VAL A 104 2.36 -7.12 1.42
C VAL A 104 1.77 -8.26 2.25
N GLN A 105 1.39 -7.96 3.49
CA GLN A 105 0.70 -8.90 4.37
C GLN A 105 -0.77 -9.00 3.97
N CYS A 106 -1.25 -10.20 3.71
CA CYS A 106 -2.62 -10.47 3.30
C CYS A 106 -3.29 -11.33 4.37
N HIS A 107 -4.09 -10.69 5.23
CA HIS A 107 -4.54 -11.24 6.51
C HIS A 107 -5.24 -12.62 6.37
N PRO A 108 -6.43 -12.75 5.75
CA PRO A 108 -7.19 -14.00 5.69
C PRO A 108 -6.48 -15.12 4.92
N ALA A 109 -5.58 -14.78 4.00
CA ALA A 109 -4.80 -15.75 3.24
C ALA A 109 -3.68 -16.39 4.08
N ARG A 110 -3.30 -15.76 5.21
CA ARG A 110 -2.11 -16.11 6.00
C ARG A 110 -0.87 -16.15 5.11
N GLU A 111 -0.72 -15.10 4.32
CA GLU A 111 0.32 -14.97 3.31
C GLU A 111 0.97 -13.60 3.34
N ILE A 112 2.24 -13.56 2.97
CA ILE A 112 2.94 -12.35 2.54
C ILE A 112 3.16 -12.47 1.04
N TRP A 113 2.60 -11.54 0.27
CA TRP A 113 2.73 -11.45 -1.17
C TRP A 113 3.99 -10.66 -1.52
N VAL A 114 4.80 -11.17 -2.44
CA VAL A 114 6.05 -10.51 -2.85
C VAL A 114 5.92 -9.91 -4.24
N TYR A 115 6.30 -8.65 -4.34
CA TYR A 115 6.33 -7.86 -5.55
C TYR A 115 7.77 -7.48 -5.89
N LYS A 116 8.07 -7.39 -7.18
CA LYS A 116 9.36 -6.97 -7.70
C LYS A 116 9.29 -5.55 -8.23
N ILE A 117 10.36 -4.80 -8.00
CA ILE A 117 10.53 -3.42 -8.46
C ILE A 117 11.62 -3.38 -9.53
N ARG A 118 11.29 -2.81 -10.69
CA ARG A 118 12.23 -2.53 -11.78
C ARG A 118 12.15 -1.06 -12.16
N GLY A 119 13.14 -0.28 -11.74
CA GLY A 119 13.06 1.17 -11.81
C GLY A 119 11.93 1.68 -10.93
N THR A 120 10.89 2.27 -11.52
CA THR A 120 9.68 2.69 -10.79
C THR A 120 8.46 1.79 -11.07
N LYS A 121 8.66 0.66 -11.75
CA LYS A 121 7.58 -0.27 -12.08
C LYS A 121 7.53 -1.40 -11.06
N VAL A 122 6.37 -1.58 -10.44
CA VAL A 122 6.05 -2.68 -9.52
C VAL A 122 5.29 -3.77 -10.27
N SER A 123 5.60 -5.03 -9.99
CA SER A 123 4.91 -6.20 -10.56
C SER A 123 4.86 -7.35 -9.57
N ASP A 124 3.74 -8.07 -9.52
CA ASP A 124 3.61 -9.29 -8.73
C ASP A 124 4.60 -10.36 -9.22
N THR A 125 5.24 -11.06 -8.28
CA THR A 125 6.15 -12.18 -8.59
C THR A 125 5.45 -13.54 -8.61
N GLY A 126 4.21 -13.61 -8.11
CA GLY A 126 3.52 -14.87 -7.81
C GLY A 126 4.03 -15.59 -6.57
N HIS A 127 5.10 -15.08 -5.93
CA HIS A 127 5.64 -15.69 -4.71
C HIS A 127 4.81 -15.30 -3.49
N ARG A 128 4.50 -16.30 -2.65
CA ARG A 128 3.66 -16.19 -1.45
C ARG A 128 4.36 -16.89 -0.30
N ILE A 129 4.65 -16.16 0.77
CA ILE A 129 5.22 -16.71 1.99
C ILE A 129 4.09 -17.03 2.94
N LYS A 130 3.94 -18.31 3.32
CA LYS A 130 2.91 -18.73 4.28
C LYS A 130 3.28 -18.32 5.70
N THR A 131 2.30 -17.87 6.46
CA THR A 131 2.43 -17.54 7.88
C THR A 131 1.56 -18.49 8.73
N PRO A 132 1.98 -18.84 9.96
CA PRO A 132 1.19 -19.71 10.84
C PRO A 132 -0.05 -18.99 11.41
N GLY A 133 -0.04 -17.66 11.45
CA GLY A 133 -1.15 -16.81 11.88
C GLY A 133 -1.51 -15.76 10.84
N PHE A 134 -2.43 -14.87 11.21
CA PHE A 134 -2.84 -13.75 10.38
C PHE A 134 -1.83 -12.60 10.53
N PRO A 135 -1.13 -12.20 9.45
CA PRO A 135 -0.14 -11.13 9.53
C PRO A 135 -0.81 -9.75 9.51
N SER A 136 -0.49 -8.91 10.50
CA SER A 136 -1.18 -7.63 10.76
C SER A 136 -0.26 -6.42 11.00
N SER A 137 1.06 -6.62 10.98
CA SER A 137 2.04 -5.54 11.06
C SER A 137 3.33 -5.96 10.38
N LEU A 138 3.89 -5.09 9.54
CA LEU A 138 5.13 -5.33 8.82
C LEU A 138 6.07 -4.15 8.99
N ARG A 139 7.35 -4.46 9.19
CA ARG A 139 8.45 -3.51 9.08
C ARG A 139 9.64 -4.22 8.48
N ALA A 140 10.30 -3.58 7.53
CA ALA A 140 11.63 -3.99 7.09
C ALA A 140 12.66 -3.03 7.70
N SER A 141 13.87 -3.52 7.96
CA SER A 141 14.95 -2.62 8.39
C SER A 141 15.44 -1.82 7.19
N SER A 142 15.30 -0.49 7.26
CA SER A 142 16.09 0.42 6.44
C SER A 142 17.41 0.69 7.17
N PRO A 143 18.57 0.64 6.47
CA PRO A 143 19.87 0.94 7.08
C PRO A 143 19.98 2.40 7.54
#